data_AF-A0A7C3LH40-F1
#
_entry.id   AF-A0A7C3LH40-F1
#
_cell.length_a   1.000
_cell.length_b   1.000
_cell.length_c   1.000
_cell.angle_alpha   90.00
_cell.angle_beta   90.00
_cell.angle_gamma   90.00
#
_symmetry.space_group_name_H-M   'P 1'
#
loop_
_entity.id
_entity.type
_entity.pdbx_description
1 polymer ?
#
loop_
_entity_poly.entity_id
_entity_poly.type
_entity_poly.pdbx_seq_one_letter_code
_entity_poly.pdbx_strand_id
1 'polypeptide(L)'
;MDDKTPPTTQSKRWQKALNVLIPLFLTLIAVIFAVEAGLRLFYQLIPIEVCASDPIIGTYLCQPYFEYDKPVRLGYKYIPNFRQEGVWNPANPFLANPEDSARPTGRDDSFPYLFETDNVGFPNTPPEWQEQYDIVIAGDSFMIRTAPETWVERLETLTGGEILALGAPSWTTLNEVEAIRQYGLDKQPKWVVIMFFEGNDMITMGEYLDRQASGLDWREYDMQGVSFWRKLLTPHLLAYGWEKLF
;
A
#
# COMPACT_ATOMS: atom_id res chain seq x y z
N MET A 1 15.17 43.36 52.48
CA MET A 1 15.25 42.15 53.30
C MET A 1 14.52 41.08 52.52
N ASP A 2 15.24 40.30 51.72
CA ASP A 2 14.64 39.24 50.92
C ASP A 2 14.53 37.98 51.79
N ASP A 3 13.29 37.67 52.16
CA ASP A 3 12.92 36.48 52.90
C ASP A 3 13.00 35.26 51.97
N LYS A 4 14.17 34.62 51.93
CA LYS A 4 14.37 33.34 51.23
C LYS A 4 13.94 32.22 52.16
N THR A 5 12.65 31.90 52.13
CA THR A 5 12.12 30.71 52.81
C THR A 5 12.83 29.46 52.27
N PRO A 6 13.41 28.60 53.11
CA PRO A 6 14.13 27.42 52.65
C PRO A 6 13.18 26.46 51.92
N PRO A 7 13.62 25.84 50.81
CA PRO A 7 12.79 24.91 50.06
C PRO A 7 12.39 23.74 50.96
N THR A 8 11.08 23.58 51.14
CA THR A 8 10.46 22.51 51.93
C THR A 8 10.94 21.14 51.45
N THR A 9 11.13 20.18 52.35
CA THR A 9 11.60 18.81 52.07
C THR A 9 10.80 18.11 50.95
N GLN A 10 9.55 18.53 50.75
CA GLN A 10 8.66 18.07 49.69
C GLN A 10 9.14 18.48 48.28
N SER A 11 9.72 19.68 48.11
CA SER A 11 10.22 20.14 46.80
C SER A 11 11.42 19.32 46.33
N LYS A 12 12.30 18.91 47.25
CA LYS A 12 13.46 18.04 46.94
C LYS A 12 13.04 16.64 46.50
N ARG A 13 11.94 16.09 47.05
CA ARG A 13 11.40 14.79 46.62
C ARG A 13 10.80 14.85 45.22
N TRP A 14 10.04 15.91 44.94
CA TRP A 14 9.47 16.16 43.61
C TRP A 14 10.53 16.33 42.53
N GLN A 15 11.60 17.10 42.81
CA GLN A 15 12.71 17.26 41.87
C GLN A 15 13.42 15.93 41.56
N LYS A 16 13.64 15.08 42.57
CA LYS A 16 14.22 13.74 42.35
C LYS A 16 13.31 12.85 41.49
N ALA A 17 12.00 12.86 41.74
CA ALA A 17 11.05 12.11 40.93
C ALA A 17 11.04 12.59 39.46
N LEU A 18 11.00 13.91 39.24
CA LEU A 18 11.06 14.49 37.90
C LEU A 18 12.36 14.14 37.16
N ASN A 19 13.50 14.15 37.85
CA ASN A 19 14.80 13.78 37.27
C ASN A 19 14.88 12.31 36.82
N VAL A 20 13.98 11.44 37.29
CA VAL A 20 13.90 10.04 36.84
C VAL A 20 12.78 9.86 35.81
N LEU A 21 11.61 10.44 36.07
CA LEU A 21 10.44 10.30 35.21
C LEU A 21 10.62 10.97 33.85
N ILE A 22 11.26 12.15 33.80
CA ILE A 22 11.46 12.86 32.54
C ILE A 22 12.39 12.07 31.59
N PRO A 23 13.61 11.64 32.00
CA PRO A 23 14.45 10.83 31.11
C PRO A 23 13.80 9.51 30.72
N LEU A 24 13.07 8.85 31.63
CA LEU A 24 12.36 7.61 31.32
C LEU A 24 11.29 7.84 30.25
N PHE A 25 10.49 8.90 30.39
CA PHE A 25 9.46 9.27 29.42
C PHE A 25 10.07 9.64 28.06
N LEU A 26 11.14 10.44 28.04
CA LEU A 26 11.86 10.79 26.81
C LEU A 26 12.47 9.55 26.14
N THR A 27 13.01 8.62 26.93
CA THR A 27 13.55 7.35 26.43
C THR A 27 12.44 6.51 25.80
N LEU A 28 11.29 6.40 26.45
CA LEU A 28 10.13 5.68 25.91
C LEU A 28 9.66 6.29 24.58
N ILE A 29 9.56 7.62 24.51
CA ILE A 29 9.24 8.32 23.27
C ILE A 29 10.28 8.02 22.18
N ALA A 30 11.57 8.10 22.50
CA ALA A 30 12.64 7.83 21.55
C ALA A 30 12.59 6.38 21.04
N VAL A 31 12.29 5.42 21.91
CA VAL A 31 12.10 4.01 21.52
C VAL A 31 10.91 3.86 20.58
N ILE A 32 9.76 4.49 20.87
CA ILE A 32 8.58 4.45 19.99
C ILE A 32 8.93 5.01 18.62
N PHE A 33 9.61 6.17 18.55
CA PHE A 33 10.04 6.74 17.27
C PHE A 33 11.04 5.85 16.53
N ALA A 34 11.99 5.24 17.23
CA ALA A 34 12.96 4.34 16.62
C ALA A 34 12.29 3.09 16.05
N VAL A 35 11.33 2.50 16.79
CA VAL A 35 10.53 1.37 16.33
C VAL A 35 9.68 1.76 15.11
N GLU A 36 8.97 2.89 15.18
CA GLU A 36 8.15 3.39 14.08
C GLU A 36 8.97 3.64 12.80
N ALA A 37 10.14 4.29 12.94
CA ALA A 37 11.06 4.52 11.82
C ALA A 37 11.63 3.20 11.28
N GLY A 38 12.04 2.29 12.17
CA GLY A 38 12.53 0.97 11.81
C GLY A 38 11.51 0.18 11.00
N LEU A 39 10.25 0.13 11.44
CA LEU A 39 9.18 -0.59 10.72
C LEU A 39 8.85 0.04 9.38
N ARG A 40 8.94 1.36 9.24
CA ARG A 40 8.73 2.03 7.93
C ARG A 40 9.85 1.76 6.95
N LEU A 41 11.09 1.64 7.43
CA LEU A 41 12.25 1.28 6.61
C LEU A 41 12.22 -0.21 6.26
N PHE A 42 11.78 -1.05 7.19
CA PHE A 42 11.73 -2.50 7.07
C PHE A 42 10.28 -2.99 7.08
N TYR A 43 9.44 -2.44 6.19
CA TYR A 43 8.00 -2.71 6.16
C TYR A 43 7.65 -4.19 5.98
N GLN A 44 8.54 -4.97 5.36
CA GLN A 44 8.41 -6.43 5.23
C GLN A 44 8.42 -7.18 6.57
N LEU A 45 8.89 -6.55 7.65
CA LEU A 45 8.85 -7.10 9.01
C LEU A 45 7.51 -6.86 9.71
N ILE A 46 6.63 -6.05 9.14
CA ILE A 46 5.31 -5.79 9.71
C ILE A 46 4.44 -7.04 9.47
N PRO A 47 3.88 -7.66 10.52
CA PRO A 47 2.97 -8.79 10.35
C PRO A 47 1.79 -8.41 9.46
N ILE A 48 1.36 -9.32 8.60
CA ILE A 48 0.30 -9.03 7.64
C ILE A 48 -1.03 -8.72 8.33
N GLU A 49 -1.27 -9.30 9.50
CA GLU A 49 -2.41 -9.00 10.36
C GLU A 49 -2.41 -7.54 10.83
N VAL A 50 -1.23 -6.96 11.08
CA VAL A 50 -1.10 -5.54 11.43
C VAL A 50 -1.44 -4.68 10.23
N CYS A 51 -0.95 -5.04 9.03
CA CYS A 51 -1.30 -4.35 7.79
C CYS A 51 -2.80 -4.43 7.48
N ALA A 52 -3.43 -5.56 7.75
CA ALA A 52 -4.87 -5.77 7.54
C ALA A 52 -5.74 -5.11 8.63
N SER A 53 -5.17 -4.75 9.78
CA SER A 53 -5.93 -4.18 10.91
C SER A 53 -6.49 -2.78 10.65
N ASP A 54 -5.92 -2.04 9.69
CA ASP A 54 -6.38 -0.69 9.34
C ASP A 54 -6.10 -0.37 7.87
N PRO A 55 -7.12 0.06 7.09
CA PRO A 55 -6.94 0.43 5.70
C PRO A 55 -5.86 1.49 5.45
N ILE A 56 -5.69 2.47 6.34
CA ILE A 56 -4.65 3.51 6.19
C ILE A 56 -3.25 2.90 6.32
N ILE A 57 -3.07 1.99 7.27
CA ILE A 57 -1.79 1.30 7.48
C ILE A 57 -1.51 0.38 6.28
N GLY A 58 -2.51 -0.43 5.91
CA GLY A 58 -2.43 -1.34 4.77
C GLY A 58 -2.06 -0.61 3.48
N THR A 59 -2.83 0.40 3.09
CA THR A 59 -2.69 1.09 1.81
C THR A 59 -1.46 1.99 1.72
N TYR A 60 -1.07 2.70 2.80
CA TYR A 60 -0.01 3.72 2.68
C TYR A 60 1.31 3.38 3.38
N LEU A 61 1.33 2.39 4.27
CA LEU A 61 2.56 1.97 4.97
C LEU A 61 3.01 0.58 4.55
N CYS A 62 2.07 -0.36 4.41
CA CYS A 62 2.38 -1.74 4.01
C CYS A 62 2.43 -1.93 2.49
N GLN A 63 2.00 -0.95 1.70
CA GLN A 63 2.12 -0.92 0.24
C GLN A 63 2.97 0.27 -0.21
N PRO A 64 4.27 0.32 0.15
CA PRO A 64 5.14 1.45 -0.19
C PRO A 64 5.56 1.46 -1.67
N TYR A 65 4.99 0.56 -2.49
CA TYR A 65 5.34 0.34 -3.89
C TYR A 65 4.49 1.14 -4.87
N PHE A 66 3.66 2.08 -4.40
CA PHE A 66 2.93 3.01 -5.26
C PHE A 66 3.60 4.38 -5.36
N GLU A 67 3.63 4.90 -6.58
CA GLU A 67 3.94 6.28 -6.91
C GLU A 67 2.64 7.00 -7.27
N TYR A 68 2.35 8.09 -6.56
CA TYR A 68 1.14 8.89 -6.73
C TYR A 68 1.42 10.12 -7.57
N ASP A 69 0.52 10.46 -8.49
CA ASP A 69 0.71 11.64 -9.34
C ASP A 69 0.06 12.90 -8.75
N LYS A 70 0.68 14.05 -9.06
CA LYS A 70 0.20 15.37 -8.65
C LYS A 70 0.46 16.39 -9.77
N PRO A 71 -0.58 17.04 -10.33
CA PRO A 71 -2.01 16.83 -10.06
C PRO A 71 -2.47 15.43 -10.50
N VAL A 72 -3.57 14.96 -9.90
CA VAL A 72 -4.14 13.64 -10.21
C VAL A 72 -4.59 13.57 -11.67
N ARG A 73 -3.96 12.66 -12.42
CA ARG A 73 -4.36 12.26 -13.77
C ARG A 73 -4.60 10.77 -13.82
N LEU A 74 -3.59 9.98 -13.49
CA LEU A 74 -3.71 8.54 -13.34
C LEU A 74 -4.11 8.15 -11.91
N GLY A 75 -3.78 8.95 -10.90
CA GLY A 75 -3.96 8.63 -9.48
C GLY A 75 -2.71 8.01 -8.87
N TYR A 76 -2.38 6.80 -9.31
CA TYR A 76 -1.11 6.14 -8.98
C TYR A 76 -0.77 5.04 -9.96
N LYS A 77 0.49 4.60 -9.88
CA LYS A 77 1.04 3.40 -10.51
C LYS A 77 2.09 2.79 -9.59
N TYR A 78 2.70 1.68 -9.97
CA TYR A 78 3.79 1.13 -9.16
C TYR A 78 5.08 1.93 -9.33
N ILE A 79 5.98 1.83 -8.34
CA ILE A 79 7.34 2.37 -8.46
C ILE A 79 8.04 1.68 -9.64
N PRO A 80 8.70 2.42 -10.55
CA PRO A 80 9.46 1.84 -11.65
C PRO A 80 10.52 0.82 -11.21
N ASN A 81 10.63 -0.28 -11.97
CA ASN A 81 11.55 -1.39 -11.68
C ASN A 81 11.37 -2.01 -10.28
N PHE A 82 10.19 -1.88 -9.69
CA PHE A 82 9.87 -2.56 -8.44
C PHE A 82 9.91 -4.08 -8.67
N ARG A 83 10.49 -4.78 -7.70
CA ARG A 83 10.58 -6.24 -7.71
C ARG A 83 10.30 -6.77 -6.30
N GLN A 84 9.38 -7.71 -6.22
CA GLN A 84 9.04 -8.41 -5.00
C GLN A 84 8.88 -9.90 -5.30
N GLU A 85 9.57 -10.71 -4.51
CA GLU A 85 9.44 -12.17 -4.52
C GLU A 85 8.88 -12.61 -3.18
N GLY A 86 8.04 -13.64 -3.21
CA GLY A 86 7.48 -14.18 -1.99
C GLY A 86 6.68 -15.44 -2.21
N VAL A 87 6.04 -15.89 -1.13
CA VAL A 87 5.08 -16.98 -1.16
C VAL A 87 3.69 -16.37 -0.99
N TRP A 88 2.82 -16.61 -1.98
CA TRP A 88 1.42 -16.22 -1.90
C TRP A 88 0.59 -17.45 -1.56
N ASN A 89 -0.27 -17.34 -0.55
CA ASN A 89 -1.17 -18.40 -0.17
C ASN A 89 -2.61 -17.90 -0.27
N PRO A 90 -3.37 -18.21 -1.33
CA PRO A 90 -4.75 -17.74 -1.48
C PRO A 90 -5.69 -18.29 -0.40
N ALA A 91 -5.28 -19.34 0.34
CA ALA A 91 -6.02 -19.82 1.51
C ALA A 91 -5.70 -19.04 2.80
N ASN A 92 -4.73 -18.12 2.79
CA ASN A 92 -4.44 -17.26 3.94
C ASN A 92 -5.55 -16.21 4.09
N PRO A 93 -6.32 -16.24 5.19
CA PRO A 93 -7.42 -15.30 5.41
C PRO A 93 -6.94 -13.86 5.54
N PHE A 94 -5.72 -13.60 5.96
CA PHE A 94 -5.25 -12.23 6.09
C PHE A 94 -4.94 -11.57 4.73
N LEU A 95 -5.01 -12.33 3.64
CA LEU A 95 -4.73 -11.87 2.28
C LEU A 95 -5.97 -11.46 1.48
N ALA A 96 -7.14 -12.01 1.78
CA ALA A 96 -8.36 -11.82 0.99
C ALA A 96 -9.49 -11.08 1.73
N ASN A 97 -9.20 -10.52 2.91
CA ASN A 97 -10.19 -9.97 3.84
C ASN A 97 -11.47 -10.85 4.01
N PRO A 98 -11.39 -12.20 4.05
CA PRO A 98 -12.55 -12.99 4.40
C PRO A 98 -12.77 -12.83 5.90
N GLU A 99 -14.00 -12.51 6.28
CA GLU A 99 -14.46 -12.73 7.64
C GLU A 99 -14.12 -14.17 8.07
N ASP A 100 -13.94 -14.41 9.38
CA ASP A 100 -13.64 -15.76 9.91
C ASP A 100 -14.67 -16.82 9.43
N SER A 101 -15.88 -16.40 9.06
CA SER A 101 -16.96 -17.22 8.50
C SER A 101 -16.61 -17.90 7.16
N ALA A 102 -15.72 -17.29 6.36
CA ALA A 102 -15.30 -17.79 5.05
C ALA A 102 -13.84 -18.27 5.02
N ARG A 103 -13.16 -18.27 6.17
CA ARG A 103 -11.74 -18.65 6.31
C ARG A 103 -11.56 -20.16 6.17
N PRO A 104 -10.87 -20.66 5.12
CA PRO A 104 -10.47 -22.06 5.09
C PRO A 104 -9.40 -22.29 6.17
N THR A 105 -9.71 -23.09 7.20
CA THR A 105 -8.74 -23.47 8.23
C THR A 105 -7.95 -24.70 7.80
N GLY A 106 -6.61 -24.64 7.87
CA GLY A 106 -5.73 -25.80 7.65
C GLY A 106 -5.48 -26.16 6.19
N ARG A 107 -5.89 -25.31 5.24
CA ARG A 107 -5.54 -25.41 3.83
C ARG A 107 -4.32 -24.52 3.54
N ASP A 108 -3.37 -25.05 2.79
CA ASP A 108 -2.20 -24.32 2.31
C ASP A 108 -2.09 -24.50 0.80
N ASP A 109 -2.39 -23.42 0.07
CA ASP A 109 -2.30 -23.37 -1.39
C ASP A 109 -1.11 -22.48 -1.81
N SER A 110 -0.09 -22.40 -0.96
CA SER A 110 1.09 -21.57 -1.19
C SER A 110 1.77 -21.85 -2.52
N PHE A 111 2.09 -20.80 -3.25
CA PHE A 111 2.95 -20.86 -4.43
C PHE A 111 3.91 -19.67 -4.45
N PRO A 112 5.12 -19.83 -5.03
CA PRO A 112 6.03 -18.72 -5.21
C PRO A 112 5.45 -17.73 -6.23
N TYR A 113 5.51 -16.44 -5.93
CA TYR A 113 5.16 -15.40 -6.89
C TYR A 113 6.33 -14.42 -7.03
N LEU A 114 6.45 -13.88 -8.24
CA LEU A 114 7.31 -12.76 -8.57
C LEU A 114 6.39 -11.66 -9.07
N PHE A 115 6.38 -10.54 -8.38
CA PHE A 115 5.79 -9.31 -8.87
C PHE A 115 6.90 -8.37 -9.30
N GLU A 116 6.90 -7.98 -10.56
CA GLU A 116 7.83 -7.02 -11.12
C GLU A 116 7.12 -6.01 -11.99
N THR A 117 7.72 -4.83 -12.09
CA THR A 117 7.20 -3.75 -12.94
C THR A 117 8.28 -3.29 -13.90
N ASP A 118 7.88 -2.82 -15.07
CA ASP A 118 8.78 -2.17 -16.02
C ASP A 118 9.35 -0.83 -15.49
N ASN A 119 10.17 -0.18 -16.32
CA ASN A 119 10.77 1.12 -16.03
C ASN A 119 9.77 2.30 -16.04
N VAL A 120 8.49 2.06 -16.33
CA VAL A 120 7.41 3.05 -16.26
C VAL A 120 6.49 2.79 -15.06
N GLY A 121 6.58 1.63 -14.41
CA GLY A 121 5.79 1.29 -13.22
C GLY A 121 4.54 0.46 -13.50
N PHE A 122 4.53 -0.31 -14.59
CA PHE A 122 3.43 -1.23 -14.93
C PHE A 122 3.86 -2.71 -14.85
N PRO A 123 2.94 -3.63 -14.49
CA PRO A 123 3.26 -5.04 -14.25
C PRO A 123 3.41 -5.84 -15.55
N ASN A 124 4.43 -5.50 -16.34
CA ASN A 124 4.76 -6.15 -17.60
C ASN A 124 5.86 -7.20 -17.43
N THR A 125 5.73 -8.30 -18.16
CA THR A 125 6.74 -9.38 -18.21
C THR A 125 6.93 -9.76 -19.68
N PRO A 126 8.17 -9.68 -20.22
CA PRO A 126 9.37 -9.15 -19.57
C PRO A 126 9.20 -7.67 -19.13
N PRO A 127 9.92 -7.20 -18.10
CA PRO A 127 9.79 -5.84 -17.56
C PRO A 127 10.50 -4.80 -18.44
N GLU A 128 10.37 -4.95 -19.75
CA GLU A 128 10.99 -4.10 -20.77
C GLU A 128 9.91 -3.27 -21.45
N TRP A 129 10.09 -1.96 -21.40
CA TRP A 129 9.23 -1.03 -22.10
C TRP A 129 9.59 -0.97 -23.57
N GLN A 130 8.61 -1.18 -24.44
CA GLN A 130 8.80 -1.22 -25.88
C GLN A 130 8.22 0.02 -26.57
N GLU A 131 8.73 0.30 -27.77
CA GLU A 131 8.23 1.39 -28.61
C GLU A 131 6.87 1.04 -29.25
N GLN A 132 6.58 -0.25 -29.43
CA GLN A 132 5.36 -0.75 -30.04
C GLN A 132 4.84 -1.96 -29.29
N TYR A 133 3.53 -2.15 -29.29
CA TYR A 133 2.85 -3.33 -28.77
C TYR A 133 1.68 -3.67 -29.70
N ASP A 134 1.35 -4.94 -29.87
CA ASP A 134 0.20 -5.35 -30.67
C ASP A 134 -1.13 -5.07 -29.95
N ILE A 135 -1.13 -5.27 -28.63
CA ILE A 135 -2.30 -5.18 -27.76
C ILE A 135 -1.97 -4.30 -26.56
N VAL A 136 -2.80 -3.30 -26.30
CA VAL A 136 -2.80 -2.55 -25.04
C VAL A 136 -4.00 -3.04 -24.22
N ILE A 137 -3.75 -3.39 -22.96
CA ILE A 137 -4.79 -3.81 -22.03
C ILE A 137 -4.77 -2.86 -20.85
N ALA A 138 -5.92 -2.29 -20.50
CA ALA A 138 -6.10 -1.55 -19.25
C ALA A 138 -7.05 -2.27 -18.30
N GLY A 139 -6.80 -2.17 -17.00
CA GLY A 139 -7.66 -2.75 -15.98
C GLY A 139 -7.21 -2.43 -14.56
N ASP A 140 -7.76 -3.16 -13.60
CA ASP A 140 -7.50 -2.98 -12.17
C ASP A 140 -6.57 -4.05 -11.56
N SER A 141 -6.86 -4.48 -10.33
CA SER A 141 -6.27 -5.65 -9.68
C SER A 141 -6.19 -6.94 -10.50
N PHE A 142 -7.08 -7.18 -11.48
CA PHE A 142 -6.96 -8.37 -12.36
C PHE A 142 -5.82 -8.25 -13.39
N MET A 143 -5.17 -7.08 -13.50
CA MET A 143 -3.95 -6.89 -14.30
C MET A 143 -2.67 -7.29 -13.55
N ILE A 144 -2.76 -7.53 -12.24
CA ILE A 144 -1.61 -7.89 -11.43
C ILE A 144 -1.12 -9.28 -11.83
N ARG A 145 0.18 -9.39 -12.13
CA ARG A 145 0.83 -10.67 -12.46
C ARG A 145 1.36 -11.40 -11.24
N THR A 146 0.48 -11.78 -10.32
CA THR A 146 0.85 -12.52 -9.09
C THR A 146 0.45 -13.99 -9.12
N ALA A 147 -0.25 -14.47 -10.14
CA ALA A 147 -0.59 -15.89 -10.28
C ALA A 147 0.52 -16.67 -11.01
N PRO A 148 0.63 -18.01 -10.86
CA PRO A 148 1.59 -18.82 -11.61
C PRO A 148 1.41 -18.72 -13.13
N GLU A 149 0.19 -18.42 -13.58
CA GLU A 149 -0.15 -18.11 -14.95
C GLU A 149 -1.33 -17.14 -14.95
N THR A 150 -1.16 -16.01 -15.61
CA THR A 150 -2.15 -14.93 -15.68
C THR A 150 -2.94 -15.02 -16.99
N TRP A 151 -4.12 -14.40 -17.01
CA TRP A 151 -4.91 -14.35 -18.25
C TRP A 151 -4.22 -13.52 -19.35
N VAL A 152 -3.39 -12.55 -18.96
CA VAL A 152 -2.60 -11.72 -19.88
C VAL A 152 -1.56 -12.58 -20.60
N GLU A 153 -0.81 -13.40 -19.87
CA GLU A 153 0.17 -14.34 -20.44
C GLU A 153 -0.49 -15.40 -21.32
N ARG A 154 -1.66 -15.90 -20.92
CA ARG A 154 -2.46 -16.80 -21.76
C ARG A 154 -2.88 -16.13 -23.06
N LEU A 155 -3.32 -14.88 -23.01
CA LEU A 155 -3.72 -14.12 -24.19
C LEU A 155 -2.53 -13.88 -25.12
N GLU A 156 -1.38 -13.51 -24.58
CA GLU A 156 -0.13 -13.35 -25.32
C GLU A 156 0.26 -14.66 -26.02
N THR A 157 0.21 -15.79 -25.30
CA THR A 157 0.49 -17.12 -25.86
C THR A 157 -0.48 -17.51 -26.98
N LEU A 158 -1.78 -17.24 -26.81
CA LEU A 158 -2.81 -17.60 -27.79
C LEU A 158 -2.79 -16.74 -29.04
N THR A 159 -2.40 -15.47 -28.92
CA THR A 159 -2.40 -14.52 -30.03
C THR A 159 -1.04 -14.39 -30.71
N GLY A 160 0.04 -14.73 -30.00
CA GLY A 160 1.42 -14.45 -30.40
C GLY A 160 1.74 -12.96 -30.49
N GLY A 161 0.87 -12.09 -29.96
CA GLY A 161 1.03 -10.64 -30.00
C GLY A 161 1.59 -10.10 -28.70
N GLU A 162 2.45 -9.09 -28.80
CA GLU A 162 3.06 -8.44 -27.63
C GLU A 162 2.03 -7.58 -26.90
N ILE A 163 1.96 -7.74 -25.57
CA ILE A 163 0.94 -7.09 -24.75
C ILE A 163 1.55 -6.08 -23.78
N LEU A 164 1.05 -4.85 -23.85
CA LEU A 164 1.24 -3.83 -22.82
C LEU A 164 0.09 -3.89 -21.82
N ALA A 165 0.36 -4.35 -20.60
CA ALA A 165 -0.57 -4.32 -19.48
C ALA A 165 -0.45 -3.00 -18.71
N LEU A 166 -1.55 -2.27 -18.59
CA LEU A 166 -1.70 -1.02 -17.86
C LEU A 166 -2.71 -1.23 -16.74
N GLY A 167 -2.25 -1.45 -15.52
CA GLY A 167 -3.19 -1.65 -14.42
C GLY A 167 -2.55 -1.51 -13.06
N ALA A 168 -3.38 -1.11 -12.11
CA ALA A 168 -3.05 -1.15 -10.70
C ALA A 168 -4.33 -1.46 -9.89
N PRO A 169 -4.21 -1.90 -8.62
CA PRO A 169 -5.37 -2.34 -7.85
C PRO A 169 -6.36 -1.20 -7.69
N SER A 170 -7.64 -1.50 -7.52
CA SER A 170 -8.71 -0.52 -7.23
C SER A 170 -8.89 0.60 -8.26
N TRP A 171 -8.25 0.52 -9.43
CA TRP A 171 -8.49 1.43 -10.53
C TRP A 171 -9.94 1.35 -11.00
N THR A 172 -10.43 2.49 -11.48
CA THR A 172 -11.73 2.65 -12.14
C THR A 172 -11.53 2.85 -13.64
N THR A 173 -12.62 2.86 -14.39
CA THR A 173 -12.61 3.20 -15.82
C THR A 173 -11.97 4.55 -16.14
N LEU A 174 -12.03 5.53 -15.23
CA LEU A 174 -11.35 6.82 -15.43
C LEU A 174 -9.82 6.67 -15.39
N ASN A 175 -9.29 5.84 -14.49
CA ASN A 175 -7.86 5.53 -14.44
C ASN A 175 -7.42 4.81 -15.72
N GLU A 176 -8.20 3.81 -16.15
CA GLU A 176 -7.92 3.00 -17.34
C GLU A 176 -7.86 3.85 -18.62
N VAL A 177 -8.81 4.76 -18.81
CA VAL A 177 -8.84 5.70 -19.94
C VAL A 177 -7.61 6.60 -19.93
N GLU A 178 -7.22 7.13 -18.76
CA GLU A 178 -6.02 7.95 -18.63
C GLU A 178 -4.74 7.15 -18.86
N ALA A 179 -4.68 5.91 -18.41
CA ALA A 179 -3.55 5.01 -18.65
C ALA A 179 -3.37 4.78 -20.15
N ILE A 180 -4.44 4.39 -20.87
CA ILE A 180 -4.40 4.20 -22.32
C ILE A 180 -3.95 5.48 -23.02
N ARG A 181 -4.51 6.62 -22.65
CA ARG A 181 -4.18 7.90 -23.29
C ARG A 181 -2.71 8.30 -23.10
N GLN A 182 -2.17 8.09 -21.90
CA GLN A 182 -0.82 8.54 -21.55
C GLN A 182 0.27 7.54 -21.98
N TYR A 183 -0.05 6.25 -22.01
CA TYR A 183 0.95 5.18 -22.10
C TYR A 183 0.69 4.15 -23.20
N GLY A 184 -0.53 4.08 -23.73
CA GLY A 184 -0.93 3.05 -24.70
C GLY A 184 -1.04 3.54 -26.14
N LEU A 185 -1.61 4.74 -26.36
CA LEU A 185 -1.93 5.19 -27.73
C LEU A 185 -0.70 5.45 -28.61
N ASP A 186 0.42 5.85 -28.02
CA ASP A 186 1.68 6.08 -28.74
C ASP A 186 2.37 4.78 -29.18
N LYS A 187 1.95 3.63 -28.62
CA LYS A 187 2.46 2.28 -28.95
C LYS A 187 1.88 1.68 -30.22
N GLN A 188 1.02 2.42 -30.92
CA GLN A 188 0.38 2.01 -32.16
C GLN A 188 -0.30 0.63 -32.08
N PRO A 189 -1.08 0.35 -31.02
CA PRO A 189 -1.69 -0.97 -30.85
C PRO A 189 -2.71 -1.25 -31.96
N LYS A 190 -2.80 -2.51 -32.35
CA LYS A 190 -3.89 -3.02 -33.20
C LYS A 190 -5.18 -3.16 -32.40
N TRP A 191 -5.05 -3.49 -31.12
CA TRP A 191 -6.16 -3.73 -30.21
C TRP A 191 -5.97 -2.98 -28.89
N VAL A 192 -7.05 -2.37 -28.42
CA VAL A 192 -7.15 -1.85 -27.05
C VAL A 192 -8.24 -2.64 -26.34
N VAL A 193 -7.89 -3.29 -25.24
CA VAL A 193 -8.80 -4.08 -24.41
C VAL A 193 -8.94 -3.39 -23.07
N ILE A 194 -10.18 -3.23 -22.60
CA ILE A 194 -10.47 -2.76 -21.25
C ILE A 194 -11.06 -3.93 -20.48
N MET A 195 -10.38 -4.33 -19.42
CA MET A 195 -10.87 -5.30 -18.45
C MET A 195 -11.74 -4.52 -17.46
N PHE A 196 -13.05 -4.56 -17.68
CA PHE A 196 -14.00 -3.79 -16.88
C PHE A 196 -14.46 -4.58 -15.65
N PHE A 197 -14.29 -4.00 -14.46
CA PHE A 197 -14.83 -4.52 -13.21
C PHE A 197 -15.61 -3.43 -12.46
N GLU A 198 -16.93 -3.51 -12.53
CA GLU A 198 -17.87 -2.50 -11.97
C GLU A 198 -17.68 -2.24 -10.47
N GLY A 199 -17.16 -3.21 -9.71
CA GLY A 199 -17.07 -3.12 -8.25
C GLY A 199 -16.26 -1.91 -7.76
N ASN A 200 -15.16 -1.56 -8.45
CA ASN A 200 -14.38 -0.39 -8.09
C ASN A 200 -15.12 0.90 -8.47
N ASP A 201 -15.64 0.97 -9.70
CA ASP A 201 -16.33 2.16 -10.22
C ASP A 201 -17.53 2.59 -9.38
N MET A 202 -18.30 1.62 -8.85
CA MET A 202 -19.43 1.91 -7.95
C MET A 202 -19.00 2.58 -6.64
N ILE A 203 -17.76 2.35 -6.20
CA ILE A 203 -17.24 2.80 -4.90
C ILE A 203 -16.39 4.05 -5.06
N THR A 204 -15.48 4.08 -6.05
CA THR A 204 -14.33 5.01 -6.07
C THR A 204 -14.36 6.01 -7.22
N MET A 205 -15.27 5.91 -8.20
CA MET A 205 -15.32 6.87 -9.32
C MET A 205 -15.58 8.31 -8.86
N GLY A 206 -16.49 8.49 -7.90
CA GLY A 206 -16.72 9.82 -7.29
C GLY A 206 -15.46 10.33 -6.57
N GLU A 207 -14.78 9.44 -5.85
CA GLU A 207 -13.56 9.80 -5.15
C GLU A 207 -12.42 10.18 -6.11
N TYR A 208 -12.31 9.55 -7.29
CA TYR A 208 -11.34 9.96 -8.33
C TYR A 208 -11.55 11.44 -8.68
N LEU A 209 -12.80 11.85 -8.95
CA LEU A 209 -13.14 13.21 -9.34
C LEU A 209 -12.91 14.20 -8.19
N ASP A 210 -13.29 13.83 -6.97
CA ASP A 210 -13.07 14.66 -5.77
C ASP A 210 -11.58 14.85 -5.49
N ARG A 211 -10.78 13.77 -5.57
CA ARG A 211 -9.32 13.81 -5.43
C ARG A 211 -8.71 14.71 -6.50
N GLN A 212 -9.12 14.56 -7.76
CA GLN A 212 -8.66 15.42 -8.85
C GLN A 212 -9.01 16.89 -8.63
N ALA A 213 -10.25 17.19 -8.21
CA ALA A 213 -10.70 18.55 -7.93
C ALA A 213 -9.98 19.19 -6.73
N SER A 214 -9.53 18.38 -5.77
CA SER A 214 -8.83 18.87 -4.57
C SER A 214 -7.44 19.45 -4.86
N GLY A 215 -6.80 19.05 -5.96
CA GLY A 215 -5.42 19.41 -6.29
C GLY A 215 -4.35 18.72 -5.42
N LEU A 216 -4.77 17.80 -4.54
CA LEU A 216 -3.89 16.93 -3.76
C LEU A 216 -3.62 15.64 -4.53
N ASP A 217 -2.54 14.95 -4.21
CA ASP A 217 -2.40 13.55 -4.62
C ASP A 217 -3.36 12.64 -3.80
N TRP A 218 -3.55 11.40 -4.22
CA TRP A 218 -4.47 10.48 -3.54
C TRP A 218 -4.09 10.25 -2.08
N ARG A 219 -2.79 10.07 -1.79
CA ARG A 219 -2.32 9.83 -0.43
C ARG A 219 -2.58 11.03 0.47
N GLU A 220 -2.28 12.23 0.01
CA GLU A 220 -2.52 13.48 0.73
C GLU A 220 -4.01 13.66 1.02
N TYR A 221 -4.87 13.39 0.03
CA TYR A 221 -6.32 13.47 0.16
C TYR A 221 -6.86 12.48 1.19
N ASP A 222 -6.50 11.20 1.07
CA ASP A 222 -7.02 10.15 1.96
C ASP A 222 -6.45 10.25 3.39
N MET A 223 -5.32 10.94 3.57
CA MET A 223 -4.74 11.24 4.88
C MET A 223 -5.38 12.45 5.59
N GLN A 224 -6.29 13.16 4.93
CA GLN A 224 -7.04 14.26 5.54
C GLN A 224 -7.95 13.74 6.65
N GLY A 225 -7.94 14.41 7.80
CA GLY A 225 -8.78 14.03 8.95
C GLY A 225 -8.38 12.73 9.66
N VAL A 226 -7.46 11.94 9.10
CA VAL A 226 -6.93 10.74 9.76
C VAL A 226 -6.16 11.14 11.02
N SER A 227 -6.57 10.59 12.16
CA SER A 227 -5.98 10.89 13.46
C SER A 227 -4.50 10.49 13.53
N PHE A 228 -3.71 11.21 14.32
CA PHE A 228 -2.29 10.92 14.49
C PHE A 228 -2.03 9.47 14.93
N TRP A 229 -2.82 8.96 15.87
CA TRP A 229 -2.67 7.60 16.39
C TRP A 229 -2.91 6.51 15.35
N ARG A 230 -3.87 6.73 14.45
CA ARG A 230 -4.17 5.82 13.33
C ARG A 230 -3.06 5.79 12.27
N LYS A 231 -2.20 6.81 12.24
CA LYS A 231 -1.05 6.88 11.32
C LYS A 231 0.19 6.16 11.85
N LEU A 232 0.22 5.78 13.13
CA LEU A 232 1.35 5.10 13.75
C LEU A 232 1.19 3.58 13.64
N LEU A 233 2.27 2.85 13.36
CA LEU A 233 2.29 1.38 13.39
C LEU A 233 2.32 0.83 14.81
N THR A 234 2.94 1.56 15.72
CA THR A 234 3.20 1.09 17.09
C THR A 234 1.93 0.65 17.85
N PRO A 235 0.81 1.39 17.85
CA PRO A 235 -0.42 0.96 18.53
C PRO A 235 -1.00 -0.34 17.95
N HIS A 236 -0.97 -0.51 16.62
CA HIS A 236 -1.48 -1.70 15.95
C HIS A 236 -0.62 -2.93 16.26
N LEU A 237 0.71 -2.76 16.33
CA LEU A 237 1.63 -3.82 16.77
C LEU A 237 1.43 -4.23 18.22
N LEU A 238 1.18 -3.26 19.12
CA LEU A 238 0.90 -3.56 20.52
C LEU A 238 -0.41 -4.32 20.67
N ALA A 239 -1.46 -3.94 19.94
CA ALA A 239 -2.72 -4.66 19.92
C ALA A 239 -2.54 -6.10 19.40
N TYR A 240 -1.86 -6.26 18.27
CA TYR A 240 -1.51 -7.58 17.72
C TYR A 240 -0.70 -8.44 18.71
N GLY A 241 0.33 -7.87 19.33
CA GLY A 241 1.15 -8.57 20.31
C GLY A 241 0.36 -8.98 21.55
N TRP A 242 -0.57 -8.13 22.00
CA TRP A 242 -1.46 -8.43 23.12
C TRP A 242 -2.38 -9.62 22.81
N GLU A 243 -3.05 -9.61 21.66
CA GLU A 243 -3.95 -10.70 21.21
C GLU A 243 -3.24 -12.05 21.02
N LYS A 244 -1.94 -12.05 20.69
CA LYS A 244 -1.17 -13.29 20.53
C LYS A 244 -0.65 -13.85 21.86
N LEU A 245 -0.51 -13.01 22.89
CA LEU A 245 0.11 -13.39 24.17
C LEU A 245 -0.91 -13.68 25.27
N PHE A 246 -2.12 -13.09 25.21
CA PHE A 246 -3.15 -13.16 26.25
C PHE A 246 -4.49 -13.59 25.67
#